data_AF-A0A1G8XQ61-F1
#
_entry.id   AF-A0A1G8XQ61-F1
#
_cell.length_a   1.000
_cell.length_b   1.000
_cell.length_c   1.000
_cell.angle_alpha   90.00
_cell.angle_beta   90.00
_cell.angle_gamma   90.00
#
_symmetry.space_group_name_H-M   'P 1'
#
loop_
_entity.id
_entity.type
_entity.pdbx_description
1 polymer ?
#
loop_
_entity_poly.entity_id
_entity_poly.type
_entity_poly.pdbx_seq_one_letter_code
_entity_poly.pdbx_strand_id
1 'polypeptide(L)'
;MVQLRSRVEDAHLKKDTDELDKIYGYVEWCFNQRKRCFDLCNAAAVGFYEHLVEEENTRLAIPYRVSPDIFGQVQSLFEWMLEREVEKYKELVLEYNRVNHTEFEC
;
A
#
# COMPACT_ATOMS: atom_id res chain seq x y z
N MET A 1 5.49 7.17 -12.98
CA MET A 1 4.82 6.37 -11.93
C MET A 1 3.94 5.26 -12.51
N VAL A 2 3.29 5.46 -13.68
CA VAL A 2 2.53 4.41 -14.40
C VAL A 2 3.25 3.06 -14.54
N GLN A 3 4.58 3.06 -14.74
CA GLN A 3 5.35 1.82 -14.89
C GLN A 3 5.48 0.95 -13.62
N LEU A 4 5.42 1.54 -12.42
CA LEU A 4 5.61 0.75 -11.19
C LEU A 4 4.31 0.03 -10.79
N ARG A 5 3.18 0.69 -11.04
CA ARG A 5 1.85 0.12 -10.81
C ARG A 5 1.59 -1.11 -11.69
N SER A 6 1.77 -1.00 -13.00
CA SER A 6 1.59 -2.15 -13.89
C SER A 6 2.55 -3.30 -13.56
N ARG A 7 3.78 -2.99 -13.11
CA ARG A 7 4.75 -4.00 -12.66
C ARG A 7 4.33 -4.71 -11.38
N VAL A 8 3.77 -4.01 -10.39
CA VAL A 8 3.33 -4.66 -9.14
C VAL A 8 2.12 -5.56 -9.39
N GLU A 9 1.19 -5.13 -10.23
CA GLU A 9 0.03 -5.93 -10.65
C GLU A 9 0.49 -7.20 -11.39
N ASP A 10 1.37 -7.05 -12.39
CA ASP A 10 1.95 -8.18 -13.12
C ASP A 10 2.70 -9.16 -12.22
N ALA A 11 3.48 -8.64 -11.25
CA ALA A 11 4.24 -9.45 -10.32
C ALA A 11 3.31 -10.25 -9.38
N HIS A 12 2.22 -9.65 -8.90
CA HIS A 12 1.18 -10.36 -8.15
C HIS A 12 0.52 -11.46 -8.98
N LEU A 13 0.14 -11.16 -10.23
CA LEU A 13 -0.46 -12.15 -11.13
C LEU A 13 0.47 -13.34 -11.40
N LYS A 14 1.77 -13.09 -11.56
CA LYS A 14 2.78 -14.12 -11.80
C LYS A 14 3.28 -14.82 -10.53
N LYS A 15 2.85 -14.36 -9.35
CA LYS A 15 3.41 -14.78 -8.05
C LYS A 15 4.93 -14.60 -7.99
N ASP A 16 5.44 -13.55 -8.64
CA ASP A 16 6.86 -13.22 -8.69
C ASP A 16 7.28 -12.53 -7.39
N THR A 17 7.54 -13.34 -6.35
CA THR A 17 7.87 -12.83 -5.01
C THR A 17 9.14 -11.98 -5.00
N ASP A 18 10.13 -12.32 -5.82
CA ASP A 18 11.40 -11.59 -5.89
C ASP A 18 11.20 -10.18 -6.46
N GLU A 19 10.35 -10.04 -7.47
CA GLU A 19 10.01 -8.75 -8.04
C GLU A 19 9.14 -7.92 -7.08
N LEU A 20 8.18 -8.55 -6.39
CA LEU A 20 7.39 -7.89 -5.36
C LEU A 20 8.28 -7.34 -4.24
N ASP A 21 9.24 -8.11 -3.75
CA ASP A 21 10.17 -7.67 -2.70
C ASP A 21 10.98 -6.44 -3.13
N LYS A 22 11.45 -6.40 -4.38
CA LYS A 22 12.15 -5.23 -4.94
C LYS A 22 11.24 -4.01 -5.04
N ILE A 23 10.01 -4.18 -5.52
CA ILE A 23 9.08 -3.08 -5.70
C ILE A 23 8.68 -2.49 -4.34
N TYR A 24 8.18 -3.31 -3.41
CA TYR A 24 7.76 -2.83 -2.09
C TYR A 24 8.94 -2.25 -1.31
N GLY A 25 10.11 -2.90 -1.34
CA GLY A 25 11.32 -2.38 -0.69
C GLY A 25 11.78 -1.04 -1.26
N TYR A 26 11.72 -0.85 -2.58
CA TYR A 26 12.04 0.43 -3.21
C TYR A 26 11.08 1.54 -2.80
N VAL A 27 9.77 1.26 -2.79
CA VAL A 27 8.76 2.27 -2.43
C VAL A 27 8.83 2.63 -0.95
N GLU A 28 9.00 1.64 -0.08
CA GLU A 28 9.25 1.86 1.34
C GLU A 28 10.48 2.74 1.56
N TRP A 29 11.58 2.44 0.86
CA TRP A 29 12.77 3.28 0.92
C TRP A 29 12.46 4.73 0.50
N CYS A 30 11.74 4.94 -0.60
CA CYS A 30 11.33 6.28 -1.08
C CYS A 30 10.48 7.01 -0.03
N PHE A 31 9.50 6.32 0.55
CA PHE A 31 8.59 6.88 1.57
C PHE A 31 9.36 7.33 2.82
N ASN A 32 10.35 6.55 3.24
CA ASN A 32 11.21 6.86 4.39
C ASN A 32 12.20 8.01 4.13
N GLN A 33 12.28 8.55 2.90
CA GLN A 33 13.13 9.71 2.61
C GLN A 33 12.53 11.06 3.04
N ARG A 34 11.37 11.10 3.71
CA ARG A 34 10.67 12.34 4.12
C ARG A 34 11.56 13.45 4.68
N LYS A 35 12.55 13.11 5.51
CA LYS A 35 13.50 14.08 6.11
C LYS A 35 14.55 14.62 5.14
N ARG A 36 14.85 13.89 4.06
CA ARG A 36 15.89 14.21 3.07
C ARG A 36 15.31 14.80 1.79
N CYS A 37 14.17 14.29 1.35
CA CYS A 37 13.46 14.72 0.16
C CYS A 37 11.97 14.42 0.32
N PHE A 38 11.18 15.47 0.59
CA PHE A 38 9.73 15.35 0.74
C PHE A 38 9.07 14.88 -0.56
N ASP A 39 9.56 15.31 -1.72
CA ASP A 39 8.97 14.93 -3.01
C ASP A 39 9.05 13.42 -3.28
N LEU A 40 10.13 12.74 -2.85
CA LEU A 40 10.22 11.27 -2.94
C LEU A 40 9.20 10.59 -2.03
N CYS A 41 9.03 11.11 -0.80
CA CYS A 41 8.02 10.59 0.12
C CYS A 41 6.62 10.77 -0.44
N ASN A 42 6.32 11.97 -0.95
CA ASN A 42 5.02 12.29 -1.52
C ASN A 42 4.75 11.44 -2.78
N ALA A 43 5.73 11.31 -3.67
CA ALA A 43 5.61 10.47 -4.87
C ALA A 43 5.36 8.99 -4.52
N ALA A 44 5.96 8.46 -3.46
CA ALA A 44 5.65 7.11 -2.98
C ALA A 44 4.23 7.00 -2.42
N ALA A 45 3.79 8.01 -1.66
CA ALA A 45 2.44 8.06 -1.07
C ALA A 45 1.35 8.09 -2.16
N VAL A 46 1.34 9.15 -2.98
CA VAL A 46 0.28 9.38 -3.98
C VAL A 46 0.50 8.62 -5.28
N GLY A 47 1.71 8.16 -5.55
CA GLY A 47 2.03 7.47 -6.80
C GLY A 47 2.04 5.96 -6.73
N PHE A 48 2.02 5.38 -5.53
CA PHE A 48 2.03 3.94 -5.33
C PHE A 48 1.05 3.52 -4.25
N TYR A 49 1.24 3.97 -2.99
CA TYR A 49 0.41 3.50 -1.88
C TYR A 49 -1.06 3.79 -2.13
N GLU A 50 -1.42 5.04 -2.43
CA GLU A 50 -2.80 5.47 -2.75
C GLU A 50 -3.53 4.51 -3.69
N HIS A 51 -2.84 3.99 -4.71
CA HIS A 51 -3.44 3.14 -5.75
C HIS A 51 -3.45 1.64 -5.42
N LEU A 52 -2.83 1.18 -4.32
CA LEU A 52 -2.80 -0.25 -3.98
C LEU A 52 -4.19 -0.83 -3.76
N VAL A 53 -5.16 0.00 -3.37
CA VAL A 53 -6.52 -0.46 -3.08
C VAL A 53 -7.41 -0.65 -4.32
N GLU A 54 -6.97 -0.14 -5.48
CA GLU A 54 -7.77 -0.17 -6.72
C GLU A 54 -7.96 -1.60 -7.23
N GLU A 55 -6.89 -2.38 -7.33
CA GLU A 55 -6.95 -3.78 -7.75
C GLU A 55 -7.08 -4.72 -6.56
N GLU A 56 -7.88 -5.78 -6.70
CA GLU A 56 -8.14 -6.75 -5.62
C GLU A 56 -6.85 -7.42 -5.13
N ASN A 57 -6.00 -7.87 -6.05
CA ASN A 57 -4.76 -8.57 -5.70
C ASN A 57 -3.79 -7.68 -4.91
N THR A 58 -3.67 -6.40 -5.27
CA THR A 58 -2.81 -5.46 -4.53
C THR A 58 -3.43 -5.07 -3.20
N ARG A 59 -4.76 -4.91 -3.11
CA ARG A 59 -5.47 -4.59 -1.87
C ARG A 59 -5.31 -5.70 -0.83
N LEU A 60 -5.55 -6.95 -1.24
CA LEU A 60 -5.41 -8.13 -0.37
C LEU A 60 -3.96 -8.37 0.08
N ALA A 61 -2.98 -7.83 -0.66
CA ALA A 61 -1.57 -7.94 -0.29
C ALA A 61 -1.15 -6.91 0.78
N ILE A 62 -1.90 -5.83 1.01
CA ILE A 62 -1.53 -4.74 1.93
C ILE A 62 -1.17 -5.26 3.34
N PRO A 63 -1.98 -6.10 4.01
CA PRO A 63 -1.67 -6.62 5.35
C PRO A 63 -0.35 -7.37 5.46
N TYR A 64 0.18 -7.89 4.36
CA TYR A 64 1.37 -8.73 4.32
C TYR A 64 2.60 -8.00 3.77
N ARG A 65 2.41 -6.87 3.09
CA ARG A 65 3.45 -6.17 2.32
C ARG A 65 3.71 -4.75 2.80
N VAL A 66 2.77 -4.13 3.49
CA VAL A 66 2.89 -2.77 4.04
C VAL A 66 3.17 -2.89 5.53
N SER A 67 4.15 -2.14 6.03
CA SER A 67 4.47 -2.13 7.46
C SER A 67 3.46 -1.30 8.26
N PRO A 68 3.20 -1.62 9.55
CA PRO A 68 2.25 -0.87 10.38
C PRO A 68 2.50 0.65 10.42
N ASP A 69 3.76 1.06 10.47
CA ASP A 69 4.16 2.47 10.49
C ASP A 69 3.76 3.21 9.20
N ILE A 70 3.87 2.53 8.04
CA ILE A 70 3.48 3.10 6.76
C ILE A 70 1.96 3.09 6.64
N PHE A 71 1.30 1.97 6.99
CA PHE A 71 -0.15 1.85 6.94
C PHE A 71 -0.84 2.98 7.72
N GLY A 72 -0.43 3.22 8.96
CA GLY A 72 -1.00 4.31 9.77
C GLY A 72 -0.81 5.70 9.15
N GLN A 73 0.21 5.90 8.31
CA GLN A 73 0.45 7.17 7.62
C GLN A 73 -0.34 7.31 6.30
N VAL A 74 -0.75 6.20 5.67
CA VAL A 74 -1.44 6.21 4.37
C VAL A 74 -2.90 5.74 4.43
N GLN A 75 -3.38 5.26 5.59
CA GLN A 75 -4.73 4.71 5.73
C GLN A 75 -5.84 5.68 5.29
N SER A 76 -5.67 6.99 5.53
CA SER A 76 -6.62 8.00 5.08
C SER A 76 -6.69 8.13 3.56
N LEU A 77 -5.62 7.78 2.84
CA LEU A 77 -5.64 7.69 1.38
C LEU A 77 -6.48 6.48 0.93
N PHE A 78 -6.39 5.36 1.64
CA PHE A 78 -7.20 4.18 1.35
C PHE A 78 -8.68 4.44 1.61
N GLU A 79 -9.00 5.07 2.74
CA GLU A 79 -10.36 5.50 3.08
C GLU A 79 -10.94 6.40 1.98
N TRP A 80 -10.18 7.41 1.56
CA TRP A 80 -10.58 8.32 0.49
C TRP A 80 -10.80 7.60 -0.85
N MET A 81 -9.85 6.75 -1.26
CA MET A 81 -9.95 6.00 -2.52
C MET A 81 -11.12 5.01 -2.53
N LEU A 82 -11.52 4.51 -1.37
CA LEU A 82 -12.64 3.58 -1.19
C LEU A 82 -13.88 4.26 -0.63
N GLU A 83 -14.03 5.58 -0.73
CA GLU A 83 -15.15 6.33 -0.12
C GLU A 83 -16.53 5.84 -0.61
N ARG A 84 -16.60 5.29 -1.84
CA ARG A 84 -17.81 4.73 -2.45
C ARG A 84 -17.97 3.23 -2.21
N GLU A 85 -16.97 2.60 -1.61
CA GLU A 85 -16.86 1.16 -1.35
C GLU A 85 -16.43 0.90 0.12
N VAL A 86 -17.08 1.60 1.06
CA VAL A 86 -16.71 1.64 2.49
C VAL A 86 -16.51 0.26 3.12
N GLU A 87 -17.28 -0.76 2.71
CA GLU A 87 -17.12 -2.12 3.23
C GLU A 87 -15.76 -2.73 2.84
N LYS A 88 -15.22 -2.44 1.65
CA LYS A 88 -13.86 -2.87 1.27
C LYS A 88 -12.79 -2.24 2.15
N TYR A 89 -12.99 -0.99 2.56
CA TYR A 89 -12.06 -0.31 3.46
C TYR A 89 -12.10 -0.93 4.86
N LYS A 90 -13.29 -1.17 5.40
CA LYS A 90 -13.45 -1.86 6.69
C LYS A 90 -12.85 -3.25 6.68
N GLU A 91 -13.11 -4.05 5.64
CA GLU A 91 -12.52 -5.38 5.47
C GLU A 91 -10.99 -5.30 5.44
N LEU A 92 -10.42 -4.33 4.70
CA LEU A 92 -8.98 -4.10 4.66
C LEU A 92 -8.42 -3.80 6.07
N VAL A 93 -9.00 -2.85 6.80
CA VAL A 93 -8.52 -2.47 8.14
C VAL A 93 -8.66 -3.62 9.14
N LEU A 94 -9.78 -4.35 9.11
CA LEU A 94 -10.00 -5.52 9.96
C LEU A 94 -8.98 -6.63 9.70
N GLU A 95 -8.74 -6.95 8.43
CA GLU A 95 -7.72 -7.94 8.05
C GLU A 95 -6.32 -7.46 8.42
N TYR A 96 -6.01 -6.17 8.21
CA TYR A 96 -4.74 -5.59 8.59
C TYR A 96 -4.47 -5.72 10.09
N ASN A 97 -5.45 -5.36 10.91
CA ASN A 97 -5.41 -5.50 12.36
C ASN A 97 -5.22 -6.96 12.80
N ARG A 98 -5.93 -7.90 12.15
CA ARG A 98 -5.81 -9.34 12.42
C ARG A 98 -4.40 -9.87 12.12
N VAL A 99 -3.82 -9.50 10.99
CA VAL A 99 -2.51 -10.00 10.52
C VAL A 99 -1.35 -9.37 11.29
N ASN A 100 -1.43 -8.06 11.57
CA ASN A 100 -0.33 -7.29 12.15
C ASN A 100 -0.46 -7.07 13.66
N HIS A 101 -1.53 -7.57 14.29
CA HIS A 101 -1.84 -7.36 15.71
C HIS A 101 -1.91 -5.87 16.08
N THR A 102 -2.59 -5.09 15.25
CA THR A 102 -2.81 -3.63 15.43
C THR A 102 -4.27 -3.31 15.77
N GLU A 103 -4.54 -2.04 16.09
CA GLU A 103 -5.86 -1.55 16.49
C GLU A 103 -6.24 -0.27 15.72
N PHE A 104 -5.99 -0.23 14.41
CA PHE A 104 -6.40 0.90 13.56
C PHE A 104 -7.92 1.02 13.47
N GLU A 105 -8.42 2.25 13.49
CA GLU A 105 -9.85 2.56 13.37
C GLU A 105 -10.27 2.63 11.89
N CYS A 106 -11.54 2.29 11.64
CA CYS A 106 -12.20 2.43 10.34
C CYS A 106 -13.02 3.71 10.28
#